data_AF-A0A3D2EZ68-F1
#
_entry.id   AF-A0A3D2EZ68-F1
#
_cell.length_a   1.000
_cell.length_b   1.000
_cell.length_c   1.000
_cell.angle_alpha   90.00
_cell.angle_beta   90.00
_cell.angle_gamma   90.00
#
_symmetry.space_group_name_H-M   'P 1'
#
loop_
_entity.id
_entity.type
_entity.pdbx_description
1 polymer ?
#
loop_
_entity_poly.entity_id
_entity_poly.type
_entity_poly.pdbx_seq_one_letter_code
_entity_poly.pdbx_strand_id
1 'polypeptide(L)'
;LLPVVRTLNEAKSKFPAADVIVNFASLRSAGAVVKEGIDLNYRVIATIAEGVPERDSREWVTKAKEKGVMLVGPATVGAVTAGVFRVGDTGSSNQHLLKSKLHRPGCVGYVGKSGGMSNEMYRMIAENSSGIVEGVAIGGDRNPGSILFDHLPRFESNPDVKLIIVTSEIGGKDEELIVEAIKKGELTKPIVAWVSGTSAECFPKDVQFGHAGAWAESKAETAEAKNELLRSAGVLVPESFEGLAETIRNAYQKLKNEGKVLDQMEPIVPEIPADRSHTHLQCTISDDRGEEAKYGDRTISDFIREGSLPKAIAKLWWKTELSPPTLEYLEMILTAVADHGPAVSGAHNAIVSASAGKDTMSALCSGLLTIGPRFGGAVDGAAQAFYFAHKNGLGPQEFVDEMKEKGERIPGIGHKIKSIHNPDSRVAELSNFAEHNFPNMPVTKFAREIELITTAKRSNLILNVDGFIGASLVDILLPQLPEELRESFFETGYLNGLFALGRSVGILGHIFDQKRLQTPLYRHPQKDIMYGEGTQTMM
;
A
#
# COMPACT_ATOMS: atom_id res chain seq x y z
N LEU A 1 2.16 21.44 -5.78
CA LEU A 1 1.17 20.39 -6.14
C LEU A 1 1.01 20.40 -7.65
N LEU A 2 1.07 19.24 -8.32
CA LEU A 2 0.79 19.12 -9.76
C LEU A 2 -0.66 18.66 -9.97
N PRO A 3 -1.43 19.23 -10.90
CA PRO A 3 -2.83 18.87 -11.13
C PRO A 3 -2.95 17.51 -11.83
N VAL A 4 -3.98 16.74 -11.44
CA VAL A 4 -4.36 15.48 -12.10
C VAL A 4 -5.72 15.67 -12.76
N VAL A 5 -5.81 15.39 -14.06
CA VAL A 5 -7.02 15.52 -14.88
C VAL A 5 -7.39 14.17 -15.49
N ARG A 6 -8.65 14.00 -15.90
CA ARG A 6 -9.14 12.70 -16.37
C ARG A 6 -8.89 12.44 -17.85
N THR A 7 -8.75 13.48 -18.68
CA THR A 7 -8.64 13.36 -20.13
C THR A 7 -7.56 14.27 -20.71
N LEU A 8 -7.01 13.91 -21.88
CA LEU A 8 -6.03 14.76 -22.58
C LEU A 8 -6.67 16.03 -23.11
N ASN A 9 -7.93 15.97 -23.53
CA ASN A 9 -8.71 17.16 -23.91
C ASN A 9 -8.79 18.20 -22.77
N GLU A 10 -9.10 17.74 -21.54
CA GLU A 10 -9.09 18.60 -20.36
C GLU A 10 -7.68 19.14 -20.08
N ALA A 11 -6.65 18.29 -20.19
CA ALA A 11 -5.25 18.69 -20.02
C ALA A 11 -4.85 19.79 -21.01
N LYS A 12 -5.15 19.63 -22.30
CA LYS A 12 -4.81 20.59 -23.35
C LYS A 12 -5.53 21.91 -23.16
N SER A 13 -6.79 21.87 -22.76
CA SER A 13 -7.60 23.06 -22.48
C SER A 13 -7.07 23.86 -21.29
N LYS A 14 -6.74 23.18 -20.18
CA LYS A 14 -6.22 23.82 -18.97
C LYS A 14 -4.75 24.25 -19.09
N PHE A 15 -3.96 23.50 -19.84
CA PHE A 15 -2.51 23.69 -19.97
C PHE A 15 -2.10 23.79 -21.45
N PRO A 16 -2.53 24.84 -22.16
CA PRO A 16 -2.29 24.97 -23.60
C PRO A 16 -0.81 25.05 -23.97
N ALA A 17 0.04 25.51 -23.06
CA ALA A 17 1.49 25.59 -23.22
C ALA A 17 2.19 24.22 -23.19
N ALA A 18 1.52 23.16 -22.73
CA ALA A 18 2.08 21.81 -22.76
C ALA A 18 2.03 21.26 -24.20
N ASP A 19 3.21 20.98 -24.75
CA ASP A 19 3.42 20.49 -26.11
C ASP A 19 4.05 19.09 -26.17
N VAL A 20 4.48 18.53 -25.04
CA VAL A 20 5.02 17.17 -24.92
C VAL A 20 4.09 16.27 -24.09
N ILE A 21 3.82 15.06 -24.59
CA ILE A 21 3.22 13.97 -23.82
C ILE A 21 4.31 12.94 -23.48
N VAL A 22 4.41 12.58 -22.19
CA VAL A 22 5.14 11.40 -21.74
C VAL A 22 4.12 10.31 -21.42
N ASN A 23 4.03 9.31 -22.30
CA ASN A 23 3.01 8.29 -22.29
C ASN A 23 3.51 7.01 -21.59
N PHE A 24 3.11 6.85 -20.32
CA PHE A 24 3.33 5.66 -19.49
C PHE A 24 2.17 4.65 -19.55
N ALA A 25 1.21 4.80 -20.48
CA ALA A 25 0.13 3.84 -20.61
C ALA A 25 0.69 2.47 -21.04
N SER A 26 0.09 1.38 -20.55
CA SER A 26 0.50 0.02 -20.94
C SER A 26 0.38 -0.19 -22.45
N LEU A 27 1.05 -1.23 -23.00
CA LEU A 27 0.98 -1.57 -24.43
C LEU A 27 -0.45 -1.66 -24.99
N ARG A 28 -1.44 -2.07 -24.15
CA ARG A 28 -2.86 -2.18 -24.52
C ARG A 28 -3.57 -0.83 -24.68
N SER A 29 -3.02 0.22 -24.08
CA SER A 29 -3.65 1.55 -23.99
C SER A 29 -2.81 2.64 -24.64
N ALA A 30 -1.52 2.40 -24.89
CA ALA A 30 -0.60 3.36 -25.47
C ALA A 30 -1.11 3.96 -26.78
N GLY A 31 -1.72 3.13 -27.65
CA GLY A 31 -2.26 3.58 -28.93
C GLY A 31 -3.41 4.58 -28.82
N ALA A 32 -4.25 4.48 -27.79
CA ALA A 32 -5.32 5.47 -27.58
C ALA A 32 -4.72 6.85 -27.24
N VAL A 33 -3.72 6.88 -26.36
CA VAL A 33 -2.99 8.10 -25.97
C VAL A 33 -2.25 8.71 -27.16
N VAL A 34 -1.56 7.89 -27.95
CA VAL A 34 -0.84 8.38 -29.14
C VAL A 34 -1.82 8.96 -30.16
N LYS A 35 -2.91 8.25 -30.48
CA LYS A 35 -3.90 8.70 -31.46
C LYS A 35 -4.57 10.00 -31.02
N GLU A 36 -5.02 10.11 -29.77
CA GLU A 36 -5.63 11.33 -29.22
C GLU A 36 -4.60 12.48 -29.13
N GLY A 37 -3.37 12.21 -28.69
CA GLY A 37 -2.30 13.21 -28.62
C GLY A 37 -1.95 13.80 -29.98
N ILE A 38 -1.92 12.97 -31.03
CA ILE A 38 -1.73 13.43 -32.42
C ILE A 38 -2.91 14.32 -32.83
N ASP A 39 -4.16 13.93 -32.55
CA ASP A 39 -5.35 14.71 -32.91
C ASP A 39 -5.42 16.06 -32.19
N LEU A 40 -4.87 16.13 -30.97
CA LEU A 40 -4.75 17.35 -30.17
C LEU A 40 -3.53 18.22 -30.52
N ASN A 41 -2.76 17.84 -31.55
CA ASN A 41 -1.58 18.54 -32.04
C ASN A 41 -0.52 18.78 -30.95
N TYR A 42 -0.24 17.77 -30.13
CA TYR A 42 0.99 17.78 -29.34
C TYR A 42 2.21 17.66 -30.26
N ARG A 43 3.30 18.33 -29.92
CA ARG A 43 4.51 18.38 -30.75
C ARG A 43 5.33 17.10 -30.62
N VAL A 44 5.43 16.56 -29.41
CA VAL A 44 6.20 15.34 -29.12
C VAL A 44 5.36 14.40 -28.27
N ILE A 45 5.35 13.12 -28.62
CA ILE A 45 4.75 12.06 -27.82
C ILE A 45 5.79 10.97 -27.61
N ALA A 46 6.30 10.86 -26.39
CA ALA A 46 7.23 9.81 -26.00
C ALA A 46 6.46 8.63 -25.40
N THR A 47 6.50 7.46 -26.03
CA THR A 47 5.76 6.27 -25.61
C THR A 47 6.69 5.24 -24.99
N ILE A 48 6.55 5.01 -23.69
CA ILE A 48 7.48 4.18 -22.91
C ILE A 48 7.17 2.68 -23.07
N ALA A 49 5.90 2.33 -23.32
CA ALA A 49 5.45 0.95 -23.41
C ALA A 49 6.25 0.12 -24.42
N GLU A 50 6.67 -1.06 -23.99
CA GLU A 50 7.29 -2.09 -24.82
C GLU A 50 6.25 -3.15 -25.22
N GLY A 51 6.45 -3.79 -26.38
CA GLY A 51 5.56 -4.84 -26.88
C GLY A 51 4.31 -4.32 -27.60
N VAL A 52 4.39 -3.12 -28.18
CA VAL A 52 3.32 -2.60 -29.05
C VAL A 52 3.30 -3.41 -30.35
N PRO A 53 2.12 -3.85 -30.85
CA PRO A 53 2.04 -4.53 -32.14
C PRO A 53 2.61 -3.66 -33.27
N GLU A 54 3.47 -4.23 -34.11
CA GLU A 54 4.14 -3.46 -35.16
C GLU A 54 3.17 -2.76 -36.14
N ARG A 55 1.99 -3.37 -36.38
CA ARG A 55 0.95 -2.75 -37.21
C ARG A 55 0.49 -1.44 -36.59
N ASP A 56 0.26 -1.43 -35.28
CA ASP A 56 -0.22 -0.26 -34.58
C ASP A 56 0.83 0.84 -34.62
N SER A 57 2.11 0.51 -34.37
CA SER A 57 3.18 1.52 -34.44
C SER A 57 3.33 2.10 -35.85
N ARG A 58 3.21 1.30 -36.92
CA ARG A 58 3.20 1.80 -38.31
C ARG A 58 2.02 2.73 -38.61
N GLU A 59 0.82 2.43 -38.10
CA GLU A 59 -0.33 3.31 -38.22
C GLU A 59 -0.08 4.65 -37.50
N TRP A 60 0.54 4.62 -36.31
CA TRP A 60 0.85 5.84 -35.54
C TRP A 60 1.90 6.69 -36.24
N VAL A 61 2.99 6.08 -36.73
CA VAL A 61 4.07 6.75 -37.47
C VAL A 61 3.51 7.49 -38.69
N THR A 62 2.64 6.84 -39.45
CA THR A 62 2.03 7.44 -40.65
C THR A 62 1.22 8.67 -40.28
N LYS A 63 0.30 8.55 -39.31
CA LYS A 63 -0.55 9.65 -38.84
C LYS A 63 0.26 10.79 -38.22
N ALA A 64 1.32 10.47 -37.49
CA ALA A 64 2.19 11.46 -36.86
C ALA A 64 2.98 12.27 -37.90
N LYS A 65 3.51 11.61 -38.94
CA LYS A 65 4.19 12.28 -40.07
C LYS A 65 3.26 13.25 -40.80
N GLU A 66 2.02 12.85 -41.08
CA GLU A 66 1.00 13.72 -41.70
C GLU A 66 0.70 14.98 -40.88
N LYS A 67 0.80 14.88 -39.55
CA LYS A 67 0.51 15.97 -38.60
C LYS A 67 1.75 16.72 -38.11
N GLY A 68 2.95 16.32 -38.53
CA GLY A 68 4.20 16.91 -38.05
C GLY A 68 4.49 16.66 -36.56
N VAL A 69 3.96 15.56 -36.01
CA VAL A 69 4.17 15.16 -34.61
C VAL A 69 5.38 14.24 -34.51
N MET A 70 6.30 14.51 -33.59
CA MET A 70 7.43 13.63 -33.31
C MET A 70 7.04 12.54 -32.32
N LEU A 71 7.13 11.28 -32.73
CA LEU A 71 6.97 10.14 -31.84
C LEU A 71 8.35 9.65 -31.40
N VAL A 72 8.57 9.51 -30.09
CA VAL A 72 9.78 8.87 -29.53
C VAL A 72 9.35 7.55 -28.89
N GLY A 73 9.99 6.44 -29.25
CA GLY A 73 9.49 5.10 -28.94
C GLY A 73 8.46 4.60 -29.96
N PRO A 74 7.76 3.48 -29.74
CA PRO A 74 7.61 2.77 -28.46
C PRO A 74 8.88 2.04 -27.98
N ALA A 75 8.80 1.37 -26.83
CA ALA A 75 9.91 0.63 -26.23
C ALA A 75 11.15 1.51 -25.97
N THR A 76 10.96 2.71 -25.40
CA THR A 76 12.02 3.67 -25.12
C THR A 76 12.00 4.15 -23.67
N VAL A 77 13.15 4.56 -23.14
CA VAL A 77 13.23 5.38 -21.91
C VAL A 77 12.92 6.86 -22.18
N GLY A 78 13.01 7.30 -23.43
CA GLY A 78 12.70 8.65 -23.88
C GLY A 78 13.91 9.42 -24.42
N ALA A 79 13.97 10.70 -24.09
CA ALA A 79 14.96 11.66 -24.53
C ALA A 79 15.33 12.63 -23.41
N VAL A 80 16.50 13.26 -23.53
CA VAL A 80 16.98 14.28 -22.61
C VAL A 80 17.66 15.40 -23.39
N THR A 81 17.33 16.64 -23.06
CA THR A 81 18.10 17.83 -23.41
C THR A 81 18.74 18.34 -22.13
N ALA A 82 20.06 18.24 -22.04
CA ALA A 82 20.77 18.44 -20.78
C ALA A 82 20.61 19.89 -20.27
N GLY A 83 20.24 20.02 -19.00
CA GLY A 83 19.89 21.32 -18.38
C GLY A 83 18.55 21.92 -18.79
N VAL A 84 17.75 21.24 -19.64
CA VAL A 84 16.48 21.78 -20.15
C VAL A 84 15.29 20.88 -19.82
N PHE A 85 15.26 19.66 -20.35
CA PHE A 85 14.10 18.76 -20.21
C PHE A 85 14.55 17.30 -20.24
N ARG A 86 13.94 16.46 -19.40
CA ARG A 86 14.09 15.00 -19.47
C ARG A 86 12.71 14.34 -19.58
N VAL A 87 12.60 13.38 -20.48
CA VAL A 87 11.42 12.54 -20.62
C VAL A 87 11.49 11.42 -19.58
N GLY A 88 10.52 11.40 -18.66
CA GLY A 88 10.33 10.30 -17.71
C GLY A 88 11.62 9.93 -16.95
N ASP A 89 12.02 8.67 -17.07
CA ASP A 89 13.15 8.07 -16.37
C ASP A 89 14.49 8.18 -17.12
N THR A 90 14.54 8.95 -18.21
CA THR A 90 15.79 9.19 -18.94
C THR A 90 16.84 9.84 -18.02
N GLY A 91 18.04 9.25 -17.94
CA GLY A 91 19.09 9.69 -17.03
C GLY A 91 19.01 9.09 -15.62
N SER A 92 18.03 8.21 -15.34
CA SER A 92 17.91 7.44 -14.10
C SER A 92 17.86 8.32 -12.84
N SER A 93 18.50 7.88 -11.74
CA SER A 93 18.55 8.58 -10.46
C SER A 93 19.24 9.94 -10.58
N ASN A 94 18.96 10.83 -9.62
CA ASN A 94 19.65 12.13 -9.54
C ASN A 94 21.18 11.95 -9.45
N GLN A 95 21.65 10.89 -8.79
CA GLN A 95 23.08 10.59 -8.72
C GLN A 95 23.67 10.27 -10.10
N HIS A 96 22.97 9.48 -10.91
CA HIS A 96 23.41 9.17 -12.28
C HIS A 96 23.34 10.41 -13.17
N LEU A 97 22.25 11.20 -13.09
CA LEU A 97 22.09 12.47 -13.79
C LEU A 97 23.29 13.42 -13.54
N LEU A 98 23.74 13.54 -12.29
CA LEU A 98 24.89 14.37 -11.94
C LEU A 98 26.22 13.80 -12.46
N LYS A 99 26.48 12.50 -12.28
CA LYS A 99 27.70 11.84 -12.78
C LYS A 99 27.81 11.87 -14.31
N SER A 100 26.68 11.86 -15.00
CA SER A 100 26.58 11.94 -16.45
C SER A 100 26.42 13.39 -16.95
N LYS A 101 26.59 14.38 -16.05
CA LYS A 101 26.56 15.83 -16.34
C LYS A 101 25.30 16.32 -17.07
N LEU A 102 24.18 15.62 -16.92
CA LEU A 102 22.92 15.91 -17.62
C LEU A 102 22.20 17.17 -17.12
N HIS A 103 22.69 17.79 -16.04
CA HIS A 103 22.16 19.03 -15.48
C HIS A 103 22.63 20.29 -16.24
N ARG A 104 23.55 20.16 -17.20
CA ARG A 104 24.03 21.26 -18.04
C ARG A 104 24.36 20.78 -19.46
N PRO A 105 24.23 21.63 -20.50
CA PRO A 105 24.56 21.23 -21.86
C PRO A 105 26.06 21.03 -22.05
N GLY A 106 26.44 20.01 -22.83
CA GLY A 106 27.79 19.84 -23.38
C GLY A 106 27.84 20.24 -24.86
N CYS A 107 28.43 19.41 -25.72
CA CYS A 107 28.53 19.68 -27.17
C CYS A 107 28.17 18.47 -28.06
N VAL A 108 27.66 17.40 -27.47
CA VAL A 108 27.43 16.13 -28.18
C VAL A 108 25.94 15.90 -28.43
N GLY A 109 25.56 15.60 -29.68
CA GLY A 109 24.23 15.06 -30.00
C GLY A 109 24.29 13.54 -30.03
N TYR A 110 23.47 12.87 -29.23
CA TYR A 110 23.43 11.41 -29.15
C TYR A 110 22.08 10.86 -29.60
N VAL A 111 22.10 9.79 -30.42
CA VAL A 111 20.92 9.00 -30.73
C VAL A 111 21.24 7.51 -30.71
N GLY A 112 20.37 6.70 -30.12
CA GLY A 112 20.50 5.25 -30.15
C GLY A 112 19.18 4.51 -29.99
N LYS A 113 19.22 3.17 -30.12
CA LYS A 113 18.02 2.33 -29.98
C LYS A 113 17.72 1.96 -28.52
N SER A 114 18.68 1.34 -27.83
CA SER A 114 18.52 0.87 -26.45
C SER A 114 18.48 2.02 -25.43
N GLY A 115 17.43 2.05 -24.60
CA GLY A 115 17.34 3.01 -23.49
C GLY A 115 18.37 2.76 -22.39
N GLY A 116 18.66 1.48 -22.09
CA GLY A 116 19.71 1.11 -21.14
C GLY A 116 21.09 1.56 -21.62
N MET A 117 21.44 1.28 -22.88
CA MET A 117 22.70 1.77 -23.46
C MET A 117 22.73 3.28 -23.56
N SER A 118 21.60 3.96 -23.77
CA SER A 118 21.57 5.42 -23.80
C SER A 118 22.08 6.04 -22.49
N ASN A 119 21.71 5.47 -21.33
CA ASN A 119 22.23 5.91 -20.04
C ASN A 119 23.73 5.66 -19.90
N GLU A 120 24.23 4.50 -20.36
CA GLU A 120 25.66 4.21 -20.39
C GLU A 120 26.42 5.17 -21.32
N MET A 121 25.85 5.48 -22.48
CA MET A 121 26.42 6.44 -23.41
C MET A 121 26.44 7.84 -22.81
N TYR A 122 25.42 8.29 -22.09
CA TYR A 122 25.46 9.58 -21.38
C TYR A 122 26.63 9.65 -20.40
N ARG A 123 26.88 8.56 -19.66
CA ARG A 123 28.00 8.46 -18.73
C ARG A 123 29.34 8.49 -19.46
N MET A 124 29.51 7.63 -20.48
CA MET A 124 30.73 7.52 -21.27
C MET A 124 31.07 8.85 -21.99
N ILE A 125 30.06 9.51 -22.55
CA ILE A 125 30.19 10.81 -23.21
C ILE A 125 30.62 11.87 -22.19
N ALA A 126 30.04 11.90 -20.99
CA ALA A 126 30.40 12.84 -19.95
C ALA A 126 31.85 12.68 -19.43
N GLU A 127 32.42 11.46 -19.52
CA GLU A 127 33.81 11.18 -19.15
C GLU A 127 34.82 11.50 -20.25
N ASN A 128 34.39 11.37 -21.51
CA ASN A 128 35.29 11.44 -22.66
C ASN A 128 35.07 12.70 -23.52
N SER A 129 34.15 13.58 -23.14
CA SER A 129 33.86 14.86 -23.81
C SER A 129 33.32 15.89 -22.81
N SER A 130 32.75 17.00 -23.30
CA SER A 130 32.04 17.96 -22.45
C SER A 130 30.65 17.49 -22.00
N GLY A 131 30.10 16.38 -22.52
CA GLY A 131 28.74 15.91 -22.24
C GLY A 131 27.78 16.12 -23.41
N ILE A 132 26.53 15.67 -23.26
CA ILE A 132 25.51 15.82 -24.30
C ILE A 132 24.84 17.19 -24.29
N VAL A 133 24.43 17.66 -25.47
CA VAL A 133 23.40 18.70 -25.63
C VAL A 133 22.03 18.03 -25.58
N GLU A 134 21.84 17.01 -26.42
CA GLU A 134 20.61 16.26 -26.55
C GLU A 134 20.93 14.77 -26.76
N GLY A 135 20.15 13.90 -26.11
CA GLY A 135 20.24 12.45 -26.19
C GLY A 135 18.86 11.86 -26.43
N VAL A 136 18.74 10.96 -27.41
CA VAL A 136 17.47 10.31 -27.75
C VAL A 136 17.65 8.80 -27.83
N ALA A 137 16.82 8.06 -27.09
CA ALA A 137 16.60 6.64 -27.32
C ALA A 137 15.37 6.50 -28.23
N ILE A 138 15.53 6.01 -29.45
CA ILE A 138 14.40 5.87 -30.39
C ILE A 138 13.50 4.68 -30.07
N GLY A 139 14.03 3.69 -29.32
CA GLY A 139 13.35 2.46 -28.93
C GLY A 139 13.83 1.23 -29.72
N GLY A 140 13.59 0.06 -29.14
CA GLY A 140 14.01 -1.25 -29.71
C GLY A 140 12.97 -1.93 -30.61
N ASP A 141 11.80 -1.31 -30.80
CA ASP A 141 10.77 -1.86 -31.68
C ASP A 141 11.20 -1.79 -33.16
N ARG A 142 10.77 -2.74 -33.99
CA ARG A 142 11.12 -2.81 -35.42
C ARG A 142 10.68 -1.58 -36.21
N ASN A 143 9.59 -0.95 -35.81
CA ASN A 143 9.03 0.24 -36.44
C ASN A 143 8.86 1.34 -35.36
N PRO A 144 9.96 2.01 -34.96
CA PRO A 144 9.90 3.07 -33.97
C PRO A 144 9.20 4.31 -34.55
N GLY A 145 8.69 5.14 -33.65
CA GLY A 145 8.00 6.40 -33.95
C GLY A 145 8.85 7.38 -34.76
N SER A 146 10.13 7.45 -34.44
CA SER A 146 11.19 8.14 -35.16
C SER A 146 12.39 7.20 -35.31
N ILE A 147 13.07 7.27 -36.44
CA ILE A 147 14.28 6.47 -36.70
C ILE A 147 15.54 7.25 -36.35
N LEU A 148 16.71 6.59 -36.32
CA LEU A 148 18.00 7.24 -36.00
C LEU A 148 18.22 8.49 -36.85
N PHE A 149 17.94 8.37 -38.15
CA PHE A 149 18.13 9.44 -39.13
C PHE A 149 17.27 10.67 -38.83
N ASP A 150 16.06 10.54 -38.30
CA ASP A 150 15.16 11.67 -38.03
C ASP A 150 15.75 12.67 -37.02
N HIS A 151 16.73 12.24 -36.22
CA HIS A 151 17.40 13.09 -35.24
C HIS A 151 18.68 13.74 -35.78
N LEU A 152 19.30 13.19 -36.83
CA LEU A 152 20.60 13.68 -37.32
C LEU A 152 20.51 15.07 -37.97
N PRO A 153 19.54 15.40 -38.83
CA PRO A 153 19.37 16.76 -39.35
C PRO A 153 19.14 17.80 -38.25
N ARG A 154 18.47 17.41 -37.15
CA ARG A 154 18.28 18.30 -35.99
C ARG A 154 19.62 18.57 -35.31
N PHE A 155 20.43 17.53 -35.10
CA PHE A 155 21.77 17.69 -34.54
C PHE A 155 22.70 18.47 -35.47
N GLU A 156 22.61 18.27 -36.78
CA GLU A 156 23.37 19.04 -37.77
C GLU A 156 23.00 20.52 -37.74
N SER A 157 21.70 20.84 -37.70
CA SER A 157 21.23 22.22 -37.64
C SER A 157 21.48 22.91 -36.30
N ASN A 158 21.59 22.16 -35.19
CA ASN A 158 21.78 22.73 -33.86
C ASN A 158 23.23 23.24 -33.68
N PRO A 159 23.46 24.55 -33.51
CA PRO A 159 24.81 25.10 -33.38
C PRO A 159 25.56 24.62 -32.13
N ASP A 160 24.86 24.18 -31.09
CA ASP A 160 25.49 23.70 -29.84
C ASP A 160 26.08 22.30 -30.00
N VAL A 161 25.55 21.51 -30.95
CA VAL A 161 26.09 20.19 -31.28
C VAL A 161 27.30 20.34 -32.19
N LYS A 162 28.44 19.81 -31.76
CA LYS A 162 29.72 19.80 -32.50
C LYS A 162 30.18 18.41 -32.89
N LEU A 163 29.71 17.40 -32.17
CA LEU A 163 30.00 15.97 -32.37
C LEU A 163 28.70 15.19 -32.30
N ILE A 164 28.49 14.27 -33.24
CA ILE A 164 27.31 13.40 -33.26
C ILE A 164 27.76 11.99 -32.90
N ILE A 165 26.99 11.31 -32.04
CA ILE A 165 27.24 9.92 -31.65
C ILE A 165 25.98 9.11 -31.95
N VAL A 166 26.17 8.00 -32.66
CA VAL A 166 25.10 7.09 -33.05
C VAL A 166 25.40 5.68 -32.54
N THR A 167 24.51 5.09 -31.75
CA THR A 167 24.61 3.68 -31.38
C THR A 167 23.41 2.92 -31.92
N SER A 168 23.64 2.04 -32.89
CA SER A 168 22.62 1.21 -33.50
C SER A 168 22.81 -0.26 -33.16
N GLU A 169 22.00 -1.12 -33.78
CA GLU A 169 22.04 -2.56 -33.63
C GLU A 169 21.79 -3.28 -34.95
N ILE A 170 22.07 -4.58 -34.93
CA ILE A 170 21.74 -5.54 -35.98
C ILE A 170 20.26 -5.45 -36.40
N GLY A 171 19.97 -5.62 -37.69
CA GLY A 171 18.61 -5.62 -38.23
C GLY A 171 18.17 -4.26 -38.78
N GLY A 172 17.44 -4.29 -39.90
CA GLY A 172 17.00 -3.07 -40.61
C GLY A 172 18.15 -2.34 -41.32
N LYS A 173 17.85 -1.17 -41.89
CA LYS A 173 18.73 -0.45 -42.82
C LYS A 173 18.86 1.05 -42.54
N ASP A 174 18.58 1.47 -41.30
CA ASP A 174 18.57 2.88 -40.91
C ASP A 174 19.92 3.58 -41.18
N GLU A 175 21.02 2.84 -41.10
CA GLU A 175 22.39 3.33 -41.30
C GLU A 175 22.68 3.70 -42.76
N GLU A 176 21.98 3.10 -43.74
CA GLU A 176 22.15 3.43 -45.16
C GLU A 176 21.79 4.90 -45.42
N LEU A 177 20.74 5.40 -44.76
CA LEU A 177 20.31 6.80 -44.87
C LEU A 177 21.37 7.78 -44.33
N ILE A 178 22.11 7.39 -43.29
CA ILE A 178 23.20 8.18 -42.74
C ILE A 178 24.31 8.33 -43.78
N VAL A 179 24.70 7.23 -44.41
CA VAL A 179 25.74 7.22 -45.46
C VAL A 179 25.31 8.03 -46.68
N GLU A 180 24.06 7.91 -47.10
CA GLU A 180 23.53 8.71 -48.21
C GLU A 180 23.59 10.21 -47.92
N ALA A 181 23.20 10.64 -46.72
CA ALA A 181 23.22 12.05 -46.35
C ALA A 181 24.64 12.61 -46.24
N ILE A 182 25.61 11.83 -45.75
CA ILE A 182 27.03 12.20 -45.76
C ILE A 182 27.51 12.39 -47.20
N LYS A 183 27.20 11.45 -48.11
CA LYS A 183 27.59 11.55 -49.52
C LYS A 183 26.98 12.76 -50.23
N LYS A 184 25.77 13.18 -49.84
CA LYS A 184 25.12 14.39 -50.34
C LYS A 184 25.65 15.69 -49.72
N GLY A 185 26.50 15.61 -48.69
CA GLY A 185 27.00 16.76 -47.95
C GLY A 185 25.98 17.37 -46.99
N GLU A 186 24.91 16.64 -46.66
CA GLU A 186 23.84 17.09 -45.75
C GLU A 186 24.24 16.91 -44.27
N LEU A 187 25.17 15.99 -43.98
CA LEU A 187 25.77 15.79 -42.66
C LEU A 187 27.26 16.10 -42.74
N THR A 188 27.69 17.19 -42.10
CA THR A 188 29.08 17.68 -42.17
C THR A 188 29.81 17.63 -40.84
N LYS A 189 29.09 17.54 -39.72
CA LYS A 189 29.70 17.36 -38.40
C LYS A 189 30.31 15.97 -38.27
N PRO A 190 31.40 15.80 -37.49
CA PRO A 190 31.98 14.49 -37.24
C PRO A 190 30.95 13.58 -36.55
N ILE A 191 30.87 12.35 -37.04
CA ILE A 191 30.00 11.30 -36.51
C ILE A 191 30.88 10.18 -35.98
N VAL A 192 30.63 9.77 -34.73
CA VAL A 192 31.13 8.52 -34.15
C VAL A 192 29.98 7.54 -34.10
N ALA A 193 30.17 6.33 -34.59
CA ALA A 193 29.10 5.34 -34.59
C ALA A 193 29.58 3.95 -34.19
N TRP A 194 28.66 3.18 -33.61
CA TRP A 194 28.85 1.76 -33.36
C TRP A 194 27.54 1.01 -33.56
N VAL A 195 27.59 -0.08 -34.33
CA VAL A 195 26.47 -1.00 -34.52
C VAL A 195 26.74 -2.28 -33.71
N SER A 196 25.90 -2.51 -32.71
CA SER A 196 25.98 -3.69 -31.83
C SER A 196 25.36 -4.93 -32.46
N GLY A 197 25.81 -6.12 -32.03
CA GLY A 197 25.32 -7.41 -32.54
C GLY A 197 26.32 -8.15 -33.43
N THR A 198 27.61 -7.79 -33.40
CA THR A 198 28.68 -8.48 -34.14
C THR A 198 28.82 -9.95 -33.74
N SER A 199 28.42 -10.31 -32.51
CA SER A 199 28.38 -11.71 -32.04
C SER A 199 27.37 -12.59 -32.79
N ALA A 200 26.42 -12.01 -33.53
CA ALA A 200 25.45 -12.77 -34.33
C ALA A 200 26.14 -13.78 -35.26
N GLU A 201 27.29 -13.40 -35.82
CA GLU A 201 28.06 -14.25 -36.75
C GLU A 201 28.74 -15.44 -36.05
N CYS A 202 28.91 -15.38 -34.73
CA CYS A 202 29.46 -16.48 -33.94
C CYS A 202 28.43 -17.58 -33.66
N PHE A 203 27.14 -17.33 -33.92
CA PHE A 203 26.08 -18.31 -33.68
C PHE A 203 25.83 -19.20 -34.91
N PRO A 204 25.58 -20.51 -34.70
CA PRO A 204 25.34 -21.44 -35.80
C PRO A 204 23.94 -21.31 -36.44
N LYS A 205 23.03 -20.55 -35.83
CA LYS A 205 21.66 -20.29 -36.29
C LYS A 205 21.33 -18.82 -36.11
N ASP A 206 20.39 -18.33 -36.90
CA ASP A 206 19.87 -16.97 -36.74
C ASP A 206 19.25 -16.80 -35.35
N VAL A 207 19.62 -15.72 -34.66
CA VAL A 207 19.18 -15.40 -33.30
C VAL A 207 18.38 -14.10 -33.32
N GLN A 208 17.16 -14.14 -32.79
CA GLN A 208 16.42 -12.94 -32.41
C GLN A 208 16.97 -12.44 -31.08
N PHE A 209 17.52 -11.22 -31.05
CA PHE A 209 17.95 -10.60 -29.80
C PHE A 209 16.75 -9.95 -29.07
N GLY A 210 16.99 -9.45 -27.85
CA GLY A 210 15.92 -9.02 -26.94
C GLY A 210 14.99 -7.93 -27.49
N HIS A 211 15.54 -6.94 -28.19
CA HIS A 211 14.73 -5.94 -28.89
C HIS A 211 14.01 -6.55 -30.09
N ALA A 212 12.74 -6.18 -30.30
CA ALA A 212 11.93 -6.72 -31.39
C ALA A 212 12.53 -6.46 -32.79
N GLY A 213 13.24 -5.34 -32.97
CA GLY A 213 13.94 -5.02 -34.22
C GLY A 213 15.31 -5.67 -34.41
N ALA A 214 15.87 -6.33 -33.39
CA ALA A 214 17.24 -6.81 -33.39
C ALA A 214 17.38 -8.22 -34.00
N TRP A 215 17.10 -8.30 -35.30
CA TRP A 215 17.26 -9.51 -36.10
C TRP A 215 17.61 -9.14 -37.54
N ALA A 216 18.60 -9.81 -38.12
CA ALA A 216 19.04 -9.57 -39.50
C ALA A 216 18.37 -10.55 -40.46
N GLU A 217 17.61 -10.02 -41.43
CA GLU A 217 17.01 -10.83 -42.50
C GLU A 217 18.01 -11.14 -43.62
N SER A 218 19.07 -10.33 -43.73
CA SER A 218 20.08 -10.44 -44.78
C SER A 218 21.47 -10.06 -44.28
N LYS A 219 22.51 -10.41 -45.04
CA LYS A 219 23.91 -10.04 -44.73
C LYS A 219 24.11 -8.53 -44.63
N ALA A 220 23.35 -7.72 -45.38
CA ALA A 220 23.44 -6.27 -45.32
C ALA A 220 22.93 -5.70 -43.97
N GLU A 221 22.12 -6.47 -43.24
CA GLU A 221 21.55 -6.07 -41.96
C GLU A 221 22.40 -6.53 -40.76
N THR A 222 23.51 -7.25 -40.99
CA THR A 222 24.41 -7.64 -39.90
C THR A 222 25.13 -6.42 -39.35
N ALA A 223 25.48 -6.48 -38.06
CA ALA A 223 26.19 -5.40 -37.40
C ALA A 223 27.53 -5.09 -38.08
N GLU A 224 28.26 -6.12 -38.51
CA GLU A 224 29.56 -5.97 -39.18
C GLU A 224 29.44 -5.26 -40.53
N ALA A 225 28.48 -5.68 -41.36
CA ALA A 225 28.24 -5.05 -42.66
C ALA A 225 27.88 -3.56 -42.51
N LYS A 226 27.09 -3.23 -41.49
CA LYS A 226 26.71 -1.84 -41.20
C LYS A 226 27.87 -1.01 -40.64
N ASN A 227 28.72 -1.59 -39.77
CA ASN A 227 29.92 -0.93 -39.28
C ASN A 227 30.89 -0.61 -40.44
N GLU A 228 31.12 -1.56 -41.35
CA GLU A 228 31.95 -1.33 -42.54
C GLU A 228 31.33 -0.29 -43.49
N LEU A 229 30.01 -0.35 -43.70
CA LEU A 229 29.29 0.64 -44.49
C LEU A 229 29.51 2.06 -43.95
N LEU A 230 29.34 2.26 -42.64
CA LEU A 230 29.57 3.55 -41.97
C LEU A 230 31.03 3.99 -42.07
N ARG A 231 31.98 3.07 -41.84
CA ARG A 231 33.42 3.32 -41.95
C ARG A 231 33.81 3.79 -43.36
N SER A 232 33.28 3.15 -44.40
CA SER A 232 33.51 3.52 -45.81
C SER A 232 32.99 4.93 -46.17
N ALA A 233 32.04 5.45 -45.39
CA ALA A 233 31.47 6.79 -45.55
C ALA A 233 32.23 7.86 -44.74
N GLY A 234 33.31 7.50 -44.04
CA GLY A 234 34.10 8.43 -43.22
C GLY A 234 33.56 8.65 -41.80
N VAL A 235 32.60 7.83 -41.35
CA VAL A 235 32.17 7.80 -39.95
C VAL A 235 33.27 7.17 -39.09
N LEU A 236 33.48 7.72 -37.89
CA LEU A 236 34.45 7.20 -36.93
C LEU A 236 33.87 5.97 -36.23
N VAL A 237 34.24 4.78 -36.71
CA VAL A 237 33.75 3.49 -36.19
C VAL A 237 34.92 2.74 -35.54
N PRO A 238 34.88 2.46 -34.22
CA PRO A 238 35.92 1.68 -33.55
C PRO A 238 35.91 0.21 -34.00
N GLU A 239 36.96 -0.54 -33.65
CA GLU A 239 37.05 -2.00 -33.89
C GLU A 239 36.07 -2.79 -33.01
N SER A 240 35.78 -2.29 -31.82
CA SER A 240 34.84 -2.90 -30.87
C SER A 240 34.17 -1.83 -30.02
N PHE A 241 33.13 -2.21 -29.27
CA PHE A 241 32.44 -1.29 -28.36
C PHE A 241 33.39 -0.67 -27.31
N GLU A 242 34.39 -1.42 -26.83
CA GLU A 242 35.39 -0.95 -25.88
C GLU A 242 36.21 0.24 -26.42
N GLY A 243 36.45 0.28 -27.74
CA GLY A 243 37.14 1.37 -28.41
C GLY A 243 36.32 2.67 -28.55
N LEU A 244 35.02 2.63 -28.23
CA LEU A 244 34.12 3.75 -28.42
C LEU A 244 34.51 4.96 -27.54
N ALA A 245 34.87 4.73 -26.28
CA ALA A 245 35.27 5.77 -25.35
C ALA A 245 36.50 6.55 -25.86
N GLU A 246 37.52 5.84 -26.36
CA GLU A 246 38.72 6.44 -26.93
C GLU A 246 38.41 7.21 -28.22
N THR A 247 37.57 6.65 -29.09
CA THR A 247 37.16 7.29 -30.35
C THR A 247 36.42 8.61 -30.10
N ILE A 248 35.51 8.62 -29.12
CA ILE A 248 34.81 9.83 -28.67
C ILE A 248 35.81 10.87 -28.17
N ARG A 249 36.74 10.45 -27.30
CA ARG A 249 37.76 11.33 -26.73
C ARG A 249 38.62 11.97 -27.81
N ASN A 250 39.09 11.18 -28.77
CA ASN A 250 39.95 11.65 -29.86
C ASN A 250 39.21 12.62 -30.78
N ALA A 251 37.96 12.32 -31.14
CA ALA A 251 37.12 13.23 -31.93
C ALA A 251 36.86 14.56 -31.21
N TYR A 252 36.55 14.50 -29.90
CA TYR A 252 36.37 15.67 -29.05
C TYR A 252 37.64 16.54 -28.95
N GLN A 253 38.80 15.92 -28.69
CA GLN A 253 40.06 16.66 -28.60
C GLN A 253 40.46 17.32 -29.92
N LYS A 254 40.20 16.67 -31.06
CA LYS A 254 40.39 17.28 -32.38
C LYS A 254 39.55 18.54 -32.53
N LEU A 255 38.26 18.48 -32.19
CA LEU A 255 37.36 19.64 -32.24
C LEU A 255 37.80 20.76 -31.28
N LYS A 256 38.31 20.41 -30.10
CA LYS A 256 38.85 21.36 -29.13
C LYS A 256 40.09 22.07 -29.68
N ASN A 257 41.03 21.33 -30.28
CA ASN A 257 42.25 21.87 -30.89
C ASN A 257 41.94 22.75 -32.11
N GLU A 258 40.86 22.46 -32.85
CA GLU A 258 40.34 23.30 -33.93
C GLU A 258 39.58 24.56 -33.42
N GLY A 259 39.44 24.74 -32.10
CA GLY A 259 38.71 25.86 -31.50
C GLY A 259 37.19 25.81 -31.68
N LYS A 260 36.63 24.66 -32.10
CA LYS A 260 35.19 24.47 -32.32
C LYS A 260 34.42 24.19 -31.03
N VAL A 261 35.12 23.77 -29.97
CA VAL A 261 34.57 23.52 -28.63
C VAL A 261 35.36 24.33 -27.62
N LEU A 262 34.64 25.03 -26.73
CA LEU A 262 35.20 25.83 -25.66
C LEU A 262 35.16 25.08 -24.33
N ASP A 263 36.10 25.40 -23.45
CA ASP A 263 36.06 24.89 -22.07
C ASP A 263 34.86 25.48 -21.31
N GLN A 264 34.11 24.60 -20.67
CA GLN A 264 32.95 24.95 -19.87
C GLN A 264 33.28 24.86 -18.38
N MET A 265 32.89 25.88 -17.62
CA MET A 265 32.97 25.85 -16.17
C MET A 265 31.81 25.01 -15.63
N GLU A 266 32.10 24.06 -14.74
CA GLU A 266 31.07 23.24 -14.11
C GLU A 266 30.22 24.12 -13.16
N PRO A 267 28.89 24.11 -13.28
CA PRO A 267 28.02 24.92 -12.44
C PRO A 267 27.94 24.35 -11.01
N ILE A 268 27.56 25.20 -10.06
CA ILE A 268 27.25 24.76 -8.69
C ILE A 268 25.90 24.03 -8.73
N VAL A 269 25.92 22.77 -8.31
CA VAL A 269 24.72 21.92 -8.23
C VAL A 269 24.07 22.09 -6.84
N PRO A 270 22.77 22.45 -6.74
CA PRO A 270 22.06 22.47 -5.48
C PRO A 270 21.98 21.09 -4.83
N GLU A 271 22.19 21.01 -3.51
CA GLU A 271 22.06 19.77 -2.75
C GLU A 271 20.57 19.43 -2.52
N ILE A 272 20.18 18.17 -2.77
CA ILE A 272 18.83 17.67 -2.48
C ILE A 272 18.89 16.93 -1.13
N PRO A 273 18.15 17.36 -0.09
CA PRO A 273 18.18 16.72 1.21
C PRO A 273 17.72 15.26 1.18
N ALA A 274 18.30 14.43 2.05
CA ALA A 274 17.80 13.08 2.30
C ALA A 274 16.57 13.11 3.22
N ASP A 275 15.53 12.32 2.88
CA ASP A 275 14.35 12.17 3.74
C ASP A 275 14.70 11.40 5.02
N ARG A 276 14.29 11.92 6.17
CA ARG A 276 14.37 11.23 7.47
C ARG A 276 12.95 11.01 8.01
N SER A 277 12.65 9.79 8.44
CA SER A 277 11.39 9.44 9.10
C SER A 277 11.61 8.81 10.47
N HIS A 278 10.70 9.05 11.41
CA HIS A 278 10.67 8.41 12.73
C HIS A 278 9.35 7.66 12.92
N THR A 279 9.33 6.67 13.82
CA THR A 279 8.12 5.91 14.15
C THR A 279 7.23 6.73 15.10
N HIS A 280 5.97 6.93 14.71
CA HIS A 280 5.01 7.70 15.51
C HIS A 280 4.16 6.84 16.45
N LEU A 281 3.99 5.56 16.11
CA LEU A 281 3.13 4.62 16.81
C LEU A 281 3.90 3.32 17.05
N GLN A 282 3.60 2.66 18.16
CA GLN A 282 4.08 1.34 18.49
C GLN A 282 2.90 0.35 18.44
N CYS A 283 3.09 -0.77 17.75
CA CYS A 283 2.15 -1.89 17.73
C CYS A 283 2.91 -3.15 18.16
N THR A 284 2.30 -3.94 19.05
CA THR A 284 2.95 -5.12 19.66
C THR A 284 2.06 -6.36 19.60
N ILE A 285 0.91 -6.29 18.92
CA ILE A 285 -0.09 -7.35 18.87
C ILE A 285 -0.21 -8.00 17.49
N SER A 286 0.21 -7.31 16.43
CA SER A 286 0.15 -7.82 15.05
C SER A 286 1.17 -7.15 14.14
N ASP A 287 1.57 -7.86 13.09
CA ASP A 287 2.45 -7.34 12.02
C ASP A 287 1.99 -7.89 10.67
N ASP A 288 1.69 -6.99 9.73
CA ASP A 288 1.19 -7.27 8.37
C ASP A 288 2.21 -6.95 7.27
N ARG A 289 3.43 -6.55 7.64
CA ARG A 289 4.47 -6.12 6.68
C ARG A 289 5.24 -7.29 6.04
N GLY A 290 5.18 -8.47 6.66
CA GLY A 290 5.84 -9.67 6.16
C GLY A 290 5.03 -10.37 5.06
N GLU A 291 5.58 -11.48 4.54
CA GLU A 291 4.90 -12.36 3.57
C GLU A 291 3.54 -12.88 4.08
N GLU A 292 3.43 -13.03 5.40
CA GLU A 292 2.19 -13.40 6.05
C GLU A 292 1.94 -12.53 7.29
N ALA A 293 0.68 -12.12 7.46
CA ALA A 293 0.25 -11.39 8.63
C ALA A 293 0.32 -12.25 9.89
N LYS A 294 0.62 -11.62 11.02
CA LYS A 294 0.85 -12.28 12.30
C LYS A 294 -0.01 -11.71 13.41
N TYR A 295 -0.39 -12.56 14.35
CA TYR A 295 -0.83 -12.17 15.69
C TYR A 295 0.30 -12.51 16.67
N GLY A 296 0.91 -11.48 17.25
CA GLY A 296 2.17 -11.60 17.98
C GLY A 296 3.26 -12.19 17.09
N ASP A 297 3.81 -13.32 17.50
CA ASP A 297 4.87 -14.07 16.82
C ASP A 297 4.38 -15.19 15.90
N ARG A 298 3.05 -15.43 15.82
CA ARG A 298 2.45 -16.53 15.05
C ARG A 298 1.70 -16.05 13.82
N THR A 299 1.69 -16.84 12.77
CA THR A 299 1.02 -16.47 11.51
C THR A 299 -0.49 -16.67 11.61
N ILE A 300 -1.25 -15.91 10.81
CA ILE A 300 -2.71 -16.09 10.75
C ILE A 300 -3.07 -17.52 10.29
N SER A 301 -2.31 -18.12 9.37
CA SER A 301 -2.54 -19.52 8.94
C SER A 301 -2.40 -20.53 10.08
N ASP A 302 -1.54 -20.30 11.07
CA ASP A 302 -1.47 -21.15 12.27
C ASP A 302 -2.81 -21.13 13.03
N PHE A 303 -3.37 -19.94 13.26
CA PHE A 303 -4.64 -19.79 13.96
C PHE A 303 -5.81 -20.40 13.17
N ILE A 304 -5.82 -20.25 11.84
CA ILE A 304 -6.84 -20.86 10.99
C ILE A 304 -6.79 -22.38 11.07
N ARG A 305 -5.59 -22.99 11.00
CA ARG A 305 -5.43 -24.45 11.09
C ARG A 305 -5.88 -25.01 12.43
N GLU A 306 -5.71 -24.24 13.48
CA GLU A 306 -6.09 -24.64 14.84
C GLU A 306 -7.56 -24.39 15.18
N GLY A 307 -8.26 -23.55 14.44
CA GLY A 307 -9.72 -23.41 14.50
C GLY A 307 -10.28 -22.97 15.85
N SER A 308 -9.77 -21.89 16.45
CA SER A 308 -10.30 -21.36 17.72
C SER A 308 -10.15 -19.83 17.81
N LEU A 309 -11.27 -19.12 17.87
CA LEU A 309 -11.28 -17.66 18.08
C LEU A 309 -10.68 -17.26 19.45
N PRO A 310 -10.96 -17.96 20.57
CA PRO A 310 -10.30 -17.70 21.85
C PRO A 310 -8.76 -17.69 21.78
N LYS A 311 -8.13 -18.50 20.92
CA LYS A 311 -6.67 -18.47 20.72
C LYS A 311 -6.18 -17.15 20.13
N ALA A 312 -6.89 -16.65 19.11
CA ALA A 312 -6.58 -15.35 18.52
C ALA A 312 -6.79 -14.21 19.53
N ILE A 313 -7.86 -14.27 20.33
CA ILE A 313 -8.11 -13.32 21.43
C ILE A 313 -6.95 -13.35 22.43
N ALA A 314 -6.54 -14.54 22.87
CA ALA A 314 -5.44 -14.70 23.82
C ALA A 314 -4.15 -14.07 23.32
N LYS A 315 -3.84 -14.26 22.03
CA LYS A 315 -2.64 -13.68 21.43
C LYS A 315 -2.74 -12.16 21.25
N LEU A 316 -3.88 -11.67 20.78
CA LEU A 316 -4.07 -10.26 20.46
C LEU A 316 -4.25 -9.39 21.71
N TRP A 317 -4.97 -9.87 22.71
CA TRP A 317 -5.31 -9.08 23.90
C TRP A 317 -4.31 -9.30 25.03
N TRP A 318 -3.82 -10.54 25.18
CA TRP A 318 -3.00 -10.93 26.32
C TRP A 318 -1.60 -11.42 25.95
N LYS A 319 -1.24 -11.41 24.67
CA LYS A 319 0.09 -11.79 24.17
C LYS A 319 0.58 -13.15 24.69
N THR A 320 -0.34 -14.07 24.94
CA THR A 320 -0.05 -15.35 25.58
C THR A 320 -0.81 -16.49 24.91
N GLU A 321 -0.43 -17.72 25.25
CA GLU A 321 -1.17 -18.94 24.91
C GLU A 321 -1.88 -19.42 26.18
N LEU A 322 -3.17 -19.73 26.08
CA LEU A 322 -3.97 -20.20 27.21
C LEU A 322 -4.12 -21.71 27.18
N SER A 323 -4.32 -22.31 28.35
CA SER A 323 -4.60 -23.74 28.46
C SER A 323 -5.91 -24.13 27.72
N PRO A 324 -6.01 -25.34 27.13
CA PRO A 324 -7.22 -25.76 26.43
C PRO A 324 -8.52 -25.63 27.22
N PRO A 325 -8.60 -25.99 28.52
CA PRO A 325 -9.82 -25.79 29.31
C PRO A 325 -10.19 -24.31 29.45
N THR A 326 -9.21 -23.41 29.45
CA THR A 326 -9.46 -21.96 29.52
C THR A 326 -10.00 -21.43 28.20
N LEU A 327 -9.48 -21.91 27.07
CA LEU A 327 -9.99 -21.55 25.74
C LEU A 327 -11.45 -21.98 25.57
N GLU A 328 -11.78 -23.22 25.98
CA GLU A 328 -13.15 -23.74 25.98
C GLU A 328 -14.05 -22.92 26.92
N TYR A 329 -13.56 -22.58 28.11
CA TYR A 329 -14.31 -21.75 29.05
C TYR A 329 -14.61 -20.35 28.50
N LEU A 330 -13.64 -19.72 27.82
CA LEU A 330 -13.86 -18.43 27.15
C LEU A 330 -14.91 -18.52 26.05
N GLU A 331 -14.94 -19.61 25.29
CA GLU A 331 -15.96 -19.86 24.27
C GLU A 331 -17.36 -20.05 24.88
N MET A 332 -17.45 -20.78 26.00
CA MET A 332 -18.70 -20.90 26.77
C MET A 332 -19.18 -19.55 27.29
N ILE A 333 -18.27 -18.70 27.79
CA ILE A 333 -18.59 -17.35 28.26
C ILE A 333 -19.13 -16.50 27.11
N LEU A 334 -18.42 -16.44 25.97
CA LEU A 334 -18.85 -15.68 24.79
C LEU A 334 -20.25 -16.12 24.33
N THR A 335 -20.53 -17.42 24.37
CA THR A 335 -21.85 -17.98 24.07
C THR A 335 -22.90 -17.54 25.09
N ALA A 336 -22.60 -17.61 26.39
CA ALA A 336 -23.53 -17.27 27.47
C ALA A 336 -23.92 -15.77 27.48
N VAL A 337 -23.04 -14.89 27.01
CA VAL A 337 -23.27 -13.43 26.95
C VAL A 337 -23.71 -12.92 25.58
N ALA A 338 -23.82 -13.81 24.58
CA ALA A 338 -24.07 -13.45 23.19
C ALA A 338 -25.31 -12.56 23.00
N ASP A 339 -26.40 -12.88 23.70
CA ASP A 339 -27.61 -12.07 23.70
C ASP A 339 -28.43 -12.23 25.01
N HIS A 340 -29.31 -11.26 25.28
CA HIS A 340 -30.29 -11.35 26.39
C HIS A 340 -31.65 -10.72 26.00
N GLY A 341 -31.97 -10.75 24.70
CA GLY A 341 -33.21 -10.24 24.15
C GLY A 341 -33.25 -8.72 23.94
N PRO A 342 -34.32 -8.22 23.29
CA PRO A 342 -34.38 -6.86 22.74
C PRO A 342 -34.62 -5.77 23.78
N ALA A 343 -34.96 -6.13 25.02
CA ALA A 343 -35.37 -5.19 26.07
C ALA A 343 -34.21 -4.58 26.85
N VAL A 344 -33.00 -5.11 26.69
CA VAL A 344 -31.81 -4.54 27.33
C VAL A 344 -31.31 -3.32 26.55
N SER A 345 -30.69 -2.36 27.25
CA SER A 345 -30.32 -1.06 26.69
C SER A 345 -29.59 -1.13 25.35
N GLY A 346 -28.59 -2.01 25.22
CA GLY A 346 -27.80 -2.12 23.99
C GLY A 346 -28.58 -2.68 22.81
N ALA A 347 -29.38 -3.73 23.02
CA ALA A 347 -30.22 -4.30 21.98
C ALA A 347 -31.30 -3.29 21.55
N HIS A 348 -31.94 -2.62 22.51
CA HIS A 348 -32.96 -1.60 22.24
C HIS A 348 -32.40 -0.45 21.39
N ASN A 349 -31.26 0.13 21.77
CA ASN A 349 -30.65 1.23 21.02
C ASN A 349 -30.28 0.84 19.59
N ALA A 350 -29.75 -0.38 19.40
CA ALA A 350 -29.42 -0.90 18.09
C ALA A 350 -30.67 -1.13 17.23
N ILE A 351 -31.76 -1.66 17.82
CA ILE A 351 -33.05 -1.85 17.16
C ILE A 351 -33.65 -0.51 16.72
N VAL A 352 -33.66 0.49 17.61
CA VAL A 352 -34.17 1.84 17.29
C VAL A 352 -33.34 2.47 16.16
N SER A 353 -32.02 2.36 16.23
CA SER A 353 -31.12 2.87 15.19
C SER A 353 -31.30 2.17 13.85
N ALA A 354 -31.44 0.85 13.85
CA ALA A 354 -31.71 0.07 12.63
C ALA A 354 -33.06 0.45 12.02
N SER A 355 -34.09 0.59 12.85
CA SER A 355 -35.45 1.02 12.45
C SER A 355 -35.47 2.45 11.90
N ALA A 356 -34.51 3.29 12.29
CA ALA A 356 -34.29 4.62 11.73
C ALA A 356 -33.55 4.60 10.38
N GLY A 357 -33.31 3.44 9.78
CA GLY A 357 -32.66 3.30 8.47
C GLY A 357 -31.14 3.42 8.50
N LYS A 358 -30.50 3.34 9.68
CA LYS A 358 -29.04 3.39 9.79
C LYS A 358 -28.38 2.13 9.23
N ASP A 359 -27.15 2.27 8.76
CA ASP A 359 -26.31 1.15 8.38
C ASP A 359 -25.97 0.27 9.60
N THR A 360 -25.49 -0.94 9.32
CA THR A 360 -25.23 -1.95 10.36
C THR A 360 -24.21 -1.47 11.40
N MET A 361 -23.15 -0.77 10.96
CA MET A 361 -22.09 -0.33 11.88
C MET A 361 -22.58 0.79 12.79
N SER A 362 -23.28 1.78 12.23
CA SER A 362 -23.91 2.84 13.04
C SER A 362 -24.87 2.26 14.10
N ALA A 363 -25.69 1.28 13.73
CA ALA A 363 -26.64 0.67 14.66
C ALA A 363 -25.95 -0.20 15.72
N LEU A 364 -24.90 -0.95 15.36
CA LEU A 364 -24.09 -1.72 16.30
C LEU A 364 -23.42 -0.79 17.32
N CYS A 365 -22.76 0.27 16.86
CA CYS A 365 -22.12 1.25 17.75
C CYS A 365 -23.14 1.92 18.67
N SER A 366 -24.34 2.25 18.19
CA SER A 366 -25.41 2.80 19.05
C SER A 366 -25.77 1.88 20.21
N GLY A 367 -25.83 0.57 19.95
CA GLY A 367 -26.03 -0.43 21.00
C GLY A 367 -24.84 -0.58 21.94
N LEU A 368 -23.62 -0.70 21.39
CA LEU A 368 -22.40 -0.89 22.16
C LEU A 368 -22.06 0.30 23.07
N LEU A 369 -22.39 1.53 22.67
CA LEU A 369 -22.20 2.73 23.48
C LEU A 369 -23.04 2.75 24.77
N THR A 370 -24.00 1.83 24.91
CA THR A 370 -24.73 1.65 26.17
C THR A 370 -24.00 0.75 27.16
N ILE A 371 -22.98 0.00 26.71
CA ILE A 371 -22.19 -0.88 27.57
C ILE A 371 -21.29 -0.03 28.46
N GLY A 372 -21.40 -0.24 29.78
CA GLY A 372 -20.74 0.54 30.81
C GLY A 372 -21.27 0.19 32.21
N PRO A 373 -21.17 1.08 33.20
CA PRO A 373 -21.36 0.73 34.62
C PRO A 373 -22.74 0.17 34.98
N ARG A 374 -23.78 0.49 34.19
CA ARG A 374 -25.17 0.04 34.44
C ARG A 374 -25.63 -1.11 33.53
N PHE A 375 -24.93 -1.36 32.42
CA PHE A 375 -25.27 -2.39 31.46
C PHE A 375 -23.98 -3.03 30.93
N GLY A 376 -23.74 -4.30 31.24
CA GLY A 376 -22.53 -5.03 30.84
C GLY A 376 -21.31 -4.85 31.74
N GLY A 377 -21.20 -3.73 32.49
CA GLY A 377 -20.10 -3.50 33.44
C GLY A 377 -20.14 -4.33 34.72
N ALA A 378 -21.18 -5.13 34.93
CA ALA A 378 -21.34 -5.95 36.13
C ALA A 378 -20.30 -7.08 36.23
N VAL A 379 -19.79 -7.57 35.10
CA VAL A 379 -18.74 -8.61 35.07
C VAL A 379 -17.45 -8.07 35.69
N ASP A 380 -16.97 -6.93 35.18
CA ASP A 380 -15.75 -6.29 35.65
C ASP A 380 -15.90 -5.75 37.09
N GLY A 381 -17.05 -5.14 37.39
CA GLY A 381 -17.35 -4.66 38.75
C GLY A 381 -17.40 -5.77 39.79
N ALA A 382 -17.95 -6.94 39.46
CA ALA A 382 -17.96 -8.10 40.36
C ALA A 382 -16.56 -8.71 40.52
N ALA A 383 -15.82 -8.84 39.41
CA ALA A 383 -14.44 -9.33 39.42
C ALA A 383 -13.56 -8.49 40.37
N GLN A 384 -13.59 -7.16 40.22
CA GLN A 384 -12.86 -6.23 41.07
C GLN A 384 -13.30 -6.33 42.53
N ALA A 385 -14.61 -6.26 42.79
CA ALA A 385 -15.15 -6.25 44.15
C ALA A 385 -14.77 -7.53 44.92
N PHE A 386 -14.98 -8.71 44.32
CA PHE A 386 -14.67 -9.97 44.98
C PHE A 386 -13.16 -10.21 45.09
N TYR A 387 -12.37 -9.90 44.05
CA TYR A 387 -10.92 -10.09 44.07
C TYR A 387 -10.26 -9.25 45.16
N PHE A 388 -10.53 -7.94 45.21
CA PHE A 388 -9.89 -7.05 46.18
C PHE A 388 -10.36 -7.30 47.61
N ALA A 389 -11.64 -7.61 47.82
CA ALA A 389 -12.13 -8.01 49.14
C ALA A 389 -11.41 -9.27 49.65
N HIS A 390 -11.33 -10.30 48.81
CA HIS A 390 -10.63 -11.53 49.17
C HIS A 390 -9.11 -11.31 49.37
N LYS A 391 -8.47 -10.57 48.47
CA LYS A 391 -7.03 -10.25 48.53
C LYS A 391 -6.66 -9.45 49.79
N ASN A 392 -7.55 -8.57 50.25
CA ASN A 392 -7.35 -7.79 51.47
C ASN A 392 -7.71 -8.56 52.76
N GLY A 393 -8.08 -9.84 52.64
CA GLY A 393 -8.40 -10.69 53.78
C GLY A 393 -9.75 -10.41 54.44
N LEU A 394 -10.66 -9.70 53.75
CA LEU A 394 -12.00 -9.40 54.27
C LEU A 394 -12.86 -10.67 54.26
N GLY A 395 -13.56 -10.94 55.36
CA GLY A 395 -14.49 -12.07 55.44
C GLY A 395 -15.77 -11.83 54.60
N PRO A 396 -16.46 -12.88 54.12
CA PRO A 396 -17.70 -12.73 53.33
C PRO A 396 -18.80 -11.93 54.04
N GLN A 397 -18.97 -12.14 55.35
CA GLN A 397 -19.97 -11.42 56.14
C GLN A 397 -19.60 -9.93 56.31
N GLU A 398 -18.32 -9.66 56.59
CA GLU A 398 -17.78 -8.31 56.72
C GLU A 398 -17.94 -7.51 55.42
N PHE A 399 -17.66 -8.14 54.27
CA PHE A 399 -17.89 -7.53 52.95
C PHE A 399 -19.36 -7.17 52.71
N VAL A 400 -20.29 -8.06 53.03
CA VAL A 400 -21.74 -7.79 52.88
C VAL A 400 -22.18 -6.63 53.77
N ASP A 401 -21.63 -6.53 54.98
CA ASP A 401 -21.95 -5.46 55.92
C ASP A 401 -21.34 -4.13 55.47
N GLU A 402 -20.09 -4.12 54.99
CA GLU A 402 -19.43 -2.93 54.44
C GLU A 402 -20.22 -2.36 53.23
N MET A 403 -20.64 -3.22 52.30
CA MET A 403 -21.44 -2.79 51.15
C MET A 403 -22.80 -2.20 51.58
N LYS A 404 -23.42 -2.79 52.61
CA LYS A 404 -24.67 -2.28 53.19
C LYS A 404 -24.47 -0.92 53.86
N GLU A 405 -23.37 -0.73 54.60
CA GLU A 405 -23.04 0.55 55.24
C GLU A 405 -22.80 1.67 54.23
N LYS A 406 -22.16 1.34 53.09
CA LYS A 406 -22.00 2.26 51.96
C LYS A 406 -23.29 2.55 51.20
N GLY A 407 -24.37 1.80 51.46
CA GLY A 407 -25.62 1.89 50.70
C GLY A 407 -25.51 1.36 49.26
N GLU A 408 -24.49 0.55 48.99
CA GLU A 408 -24.18 0.03 47.66
C GLU A 408 -24.72 -1.40 47.49
N ARG A 409 -25.17 -1.73 46.28
CA ARG A 409 -25.51 -3.12 45.95
C ARG A 409 -24.25 -3.86 45.56
N ILE A 410 -24.15 -5.12 45.99
CA ILE A 410 -23.04 -6.00 45.61
C ILE A 410 -23.13 -6.29 44.10
N PRO A 411 -22.12 -5.91 43.29
CA PRO A 411 -22.10 -6.24 41.87
C PRO A 411 -22.14 -7.76 41.67
N GLY A 412 -22.89 -8.21 40.67
CA GLY A 412 -23.01 -9.65 40.40
C GLY A 412 -23.97 -10.42 41.34
N ILE A 413 -24.59 -9.77 42.33
CA ILE A 413 -25.59 -10.40 43.20
C ILE A 413 -27.00 -9.89 42.85
N GLY A 414 -27.92 -10.84 42.68
CA GLY A 414 -29.34 -10.62 42.50
C GLY A 414 -29.85 -10.87 41.09
N HIS A 415 -31.09 -11.35 41.03
CA HIS A 415 -31.80 -11.61 39.79
C HIS A 415 -33.29 -11.22 39.90
N LYS A 416 -33.91 -10.82 38.78
CA LYS A 416 -35.33 -10.42 38.73
C LYS A 416 -36.30 -11.60 38.87
N ILE A 417 -36.03 -12.71 38.19
CA ILE A 417 -36.89 -13.90 38.13
C ILE A 417 -36.30 -15.13 38.84
N LYS A 418 -35.04 -15.46 38.57
CA LYS A 418 -34.30 -16.59 39.15
C LYS A 418 -34.05 -16.44 40.66
N SER A 419 -33.97 -17.58 41.33
CA SER A 419 -33.82 -17.71 42.78
C SER A 419 -33.13 -19.02 43.14
N ILE A 420 -32.88 -19.27 44.43
CA ILE A 420 -32.34 -20.55 44.90
C ILE A 420 -33.21 -21.78 44.54
N HIS A 421 -34.51 -21.58 44.27
CA HIS A 421 -35.43 -22.65 43.88
C HIS A 421 -35.62 -22.75 42.36
N ASN A 422 -35.16 -21.75 41.61
CA ASN A 422 -35.19 -21.70 40.15
C ASN A 422 -33.86 -21.10 39.68
N PRO A 423 -32.79 -21.92 39.63
CA PRO A 423 -31.45 -21.43 39.33
C PRO A 423 -31.33 -20.90 37.89
N ASP A 424 -30.37 -20.00 37.67
CA ASP A 424 -29.98 -19.57 36.34
C ASP A 424 -29.16 -20.69 35.68
N SER A 425 -29.67 -21.24 34.58
CA SER A 425 -29.02 -22.34 33.86
C SER A 425 -27.65 -21.94 33.32
N ARG A 426 -27.44 -20.66 32.98
CA ARG A 426 -26.13 -20.18 32.50
C ARG A 426 -25.08 -20.27 33.60
N VAL A 427 -25.45 -19.85 34.81
CA VAL A 427 -24.58 -19.96 35.99
C VAL A 427 -24.31 -21.43 36.29
N ALA A 428 -25.33 -22.29 36.23
CA ALA A 428 -25.17 -23.72 36.48
C ALA A 428 -24.18 -24.38 35.51
N GLU A 429 -24.34 -24.20 34.20
CA GLU A 429 -23.44 -24.79 33.20
C GLU A 429 -22.01 -24.27 33.32
N LEU A 430 -21.83 -22.95 33.51
CA LEU A 430 -20.51 -22.35 33.69
C LEU A 430 -19.84 -22.81 35.00
N SER A 431 -20.60 -22.97 36.09
CA SER A 431 -20.08 -23.48 37.37
C SER A 431 -19.64 -24.92 37.26
N ASN A 432 -20.47 -25.78 36.65
CA ASN A 432 -20.16 -27.20 36.47
C ASN A 432 -18.86 -27.38 35.70
N PHE A 433 -18.67 -26.63 34.61
CA PHE A 433 -17.43 -26.69 33.84
C PHE A 433 -16.24 -26.16 34.63
N ALA A 434 -16.38 -24.98 35.26
CA ALA A 434 -15.29 -24.34 35.96
C ALA A 434 -14.80 -25.18 37.16
N GLU A 435 -15.71 -25.65 38.00
CA GLU A 435 -15.39 -26.45 39.18
C GLU A 435 -14.81 -27.83 38.83
N HIS A 436 -15.18 -28.40 37.68
CA HIS A 436 -14.62 -29.66 37.21
C HIS A 436 -13.17 -29.51 36.70
N ASN A 437 -12.88 -28.42 35.99
CA ASN A 437 -11.60 -28.24 35.29
C ASN A 437 -10.56 -27.43 36.08
N PHE A 438 -10.99 -26.61 37.05
CA PHE A 438 -10.12 -25.68 37.78
C PHE A 438 -10.24 -25.92 39.30
N PRO A 439 -9.26 -26.58 39.94
CA PRO A 439 -9.36 -26.99 41.35
C PRO A 439 -9.14 -25.82 42.33
N ASN A 440 -8.52 -24.73 41.90
CA ASN A 440 -8.18 -23.59 42.75
C ASN A 440 -8.97 -22.34 42.32
N MET A 441 -10.12 -22.10 42.96
CA MET A 441 -10.97 -20.95 42.68
C MET A 441 -11.37 -20.18 43.95
N PRO A 442 -10.40 -19.57 44.66
CA PRO A 442 -10.64 -18.92 45.93
C PRO A 442 -11.58 -17.70 45.85
N VAL A 443 -11.50 -16.91 44.78
CA VAL A 443 -12.37 -15.73 44.60
C VAL A 443 -13.80 -16.16 44.27
N THR A 444 -13.96 -17.20 43.46
CA THR A 444 -15.25 -17.81 43.13
C THR A 444 -15.90 -18.41 44.37
N LYS A 445 -15.12 -19.11 45.21
CA LYS A 445 -15.58 -19.65 46.49
C LYS A 445 -16.05 -18.52 47.43
N PHE A 446 -15.28 -17.44 47.53
CA PHE A 446 -15.65 -16.25 48.29
C PHE A 446 -16.98 -15.65 47.80
N ALA A 447 -17.18 -15.53 46.48
CA ALA A 447 -18.44 -15.07 45.90
C ALA A 447 -19.63 -16.00 46.20
N ARG A 448 -19.42 -17.33 46.22
CA ARG A 448 -20.45 -18.31 46.62
C ARG A 448 -20.80 -18.24 48.11
N GLU A 449 -19.83 -17.95 48.98
CA GLU A 449 -20.11 -17.73 50.41
C GLU A 449 -20.96 -16.45 50.62
N ILE A 450 -20.70 -15.39 49.84
CA ILE A 450 -21.54 -14.19 49.81
C ILE A 450 -22.97 -14.50 49.32
N GLU A 451 -23.11 -15.36 48.30
CA GLU A 451 -24.42 -15.82 47.83
C GLU A 451 -25.21 -16.51 48.94
N LEU A 452 -24.60 -17.37 49.75
CA LEU A 452 -25.27 -18.01 50.89
C LEU A 452 -25.80 -16.99 51.91
N ILE A 453 -25.00 -15.97 52.22
CA ILE A 453 -25.38 -14.90 53.17
C ILE A 453 -26.53 -14.05 52.61
N THR A 454 -26.46 -13.70 51.33
CA THR A 454 -27.43 -12.81 50.69
C THR A 454 -28.75 -13.53 50.37
N THR A 455 -28.71 -14.80 49.98
CA THR A 455 -29.90 -15.61 49.74
C THR A 455 -30.68 -15.94 51.03
N ALA A 456 -30.00 -16.03 52.17
CA ALA A 456 -30.64 -16.08 53.48
C ALA A 456 -31.48 -14.82 53.79
N LYS A 457 -31.14 -13.67 53.20
CA LYS A 457 -31.93 -12.42 53.32
C LYS A 457 -33.11 -12.41 52.33
N ARG A 458 -32.88 -12.78 51.07
CA ARG A 458 -33.92 -12.94 50.05
C ARG A 458 -33.52 -13.98 49.02
N SER A 459 -34.44 -14.90 48.69
CA SER A 459 -34.19 -16.04 47.80
C SER A 459 -33.73 -15.69 46.38
N ASN A 460 -33.97 -14.45 45.90
CA ASN A 460 -33.58 -13.98 44.58
C ASN A 460 -32.24 -13.22 44.56
N LEU A 461 -31.55 -13.08 45.71
CA LEU A 461 -30.21 -12.50 45.81
C LEU A 461 -29.13 -13.55 45.52
N ILE A 462 -29.28 -14.27 44.40
CA ILE A 462 -28.33 -15.29 43.95
C ILE A 462 -27.12 -14.66 43.23
N LEU A 463 -26.02 -15.40 43.10
CA LEU A 463 -24.90 -15.02 42.24
C LEU A 463 -25.36 -15.14 40.78
N ASN A 464 -25.43 -13.99 40.09
CA ASN A 464 -25.87 -13.96 38.71
C ASN A 464 -24.73 -14.31 37.74
N VAL A 465 -25.05 -14.45 36.45
CA VAL A 465 -24.08 -14.84 35.42
C VAL A 465 -22.89 -13.87 35.33
N ASP A 466 -23.12 -12.57 35.47
CA ASP A 466 -22.06 -11.57 35.39
C ASP A 466 -21.11 -11.68 36.60
N GLY A 467 -21.68 -11.86 37.78
CA GLY A 467 -20.94 -12.07 39.03
C GLY A 467 -20.11 -13.35 39.01
N PHE A 468 -20.70 -14.44 38.51
CA PHE A 468 -20.01 -15.71 38.37
C PHE A 468 -18.85 -15.63 37.38
N ILE A 469 -19.08 -15.11 36.17
CA ILE A 469 -18.03 -14.93 35.15
C ILE A 469 -16.90 -14.03 35.68
N GLY A 470 -17.25 -12.94 36.36
CA GLY A 470 -16.27 -12.03 36.94
C GLY A 470 -15.37 -12.72 37.97
N ALA A 471 -15.97 -13.45 38.92
CA ALA A 471 -15.22 -14.16 39.95
C ALA A 471 -14.37 -15.31 39.38
N SER A 472 -14.92 -16.12 38.47
CA SER A 472 -14.24 -17.28 37.90
C SER A 472 -13.11 -16.90 36.94
N LEU A 473 -13.26 -15.85 36.12
CA LEU A 473 -12.18 -15.41 35.24
C LEU A 473 -10.99 -14.86 36.01
N VAL A 474 -11.20 -14.27 37.20
CA VAL A 474 -10.08 -13.86 38.05
C VAL A 474 -9.29 -15.08 38.53
N ASP A 475 -9.96 -16.17 38.89
CA ASP A 475 -9.27 -17.40 39.31
C ASP A 475 -8.62 -18.16 38.14
N ILE A 476 -9.25 -18.13 36.97
CA ILE A 476 -8.86 -18.96 35.81
C ILE A 476 -7.88 -18.22 34.89
N LEU A 477 -8.22 -17.01 34.45
CA LEU A 477 -7.49 -16.28 33.40
C LEU A 477 -6.30 -15.52 33.98
N LEU A 478 -6.49 -14.75 35.05
CA LEU A 478 -5.47 -13.85 35.61
C LEU A 478 -4.13 -14.56 35.91
N PRO A 479 -4.09 -15.78 36.48
CA PRO A 479 -2.83 -16.48 36.74
C PRO A 479 -2.06 -16.91 35.48
N GLN A 480 -2.74 -17.05 34.35
CA GLN A 480 -2.14 -17.44 33.06
C GLN A 480 -1.59 -16.25 32.27
N LEU A 481 -1.82 -15.01 32.72
CA LEU A 481 -1.35 -13.82 32.03
C LEU A 481 0.13 -13.52 32.33
N PRO A 482 0.86 -12.87 31.42
CA PRO A 482 2.16 -12.27 31.71
C PRO A 482 2.07 -11.29 32.89
N GLU A 483 3.14 -11.20 33.69
CA GLU A 483 3.17 -10.38 34.92
C GLU A 483 2.76 -8.92 34.68
N GLU A 484 3.33 -8.30 33.63
CA GLU A 484 3.02 -6.92 33.22
C GLU A 484 1.52 -6.68 32.94
N LEU A 485 0.81 -7.69 32.43
CA LEU A 485 -0.62 -7.59 32.14
C LEU A 485 -1.49 -7.87 33.38
N ARG A 486 -0.97 -8.61 34.37
CA ARG A 486 -1.70 -8.85 35.63
C ARG A 486 -1.82 -7.58 36.45
N GLU A 487 -0.78 -6.76 36.47
CA GLU A 487 -0.75 -5.50 37.22
C GLU A 487 -1.83 -4.53 36.74
N SER A 488 -2.07 -4.48 35.43
CA SER A 488 -3.02 -3.57 34.78
C SER A 488 -4.36 -4.22 34.40
N PHE A 489 -4.61 -5.47 34.83
CA PHE A 489 -5.74 -6.29 34.36
C PHE A 489 -7.10 -5.60 34.54
N PHE A 490 -7.35 -5.07 35.74
CA PHE A 490 -8.62 -4.42 36.07
C PHE A 490 -8.72 -2.98 35.52
N GLU A 491 -7.60 -2.27 35.38
CA GLU A 491 -7.57 -0.91 34.82
C GLU A 491 -7.82 -0.90 33.31
N THR A 492 -7.36 -1.95 32.62
CA THR A 492 -7.48 -2.08 31.16
C THR A 492 -8.92 -2.40 30.71
N GLY A 493 -9.72 -3.02 31.58
CA GLY A 493 -11.12 -3.35 31.27
C GLY A 493 -11.29 -4.55 30.32
N TYR A 494 -10.39 -5.53 30.35
CA TYR A 494 -10.46 -6.72 29.48
C TYR A 494 -11.80 -7.47 29.56
N LEU A 495 -12.41 -7.53 30.76
CA LEU A 495 -13.69 -8.21 30.97
C LEU A 495 -14.86 -7.47 30.31
N ASN A 496 -14.82 -6.13 30.30
CA ASN A 496 -15.78 -5.32 29.53
C ASN A 496 -15.62 -5.55 28.03
N GLY A 497 -14.37 -5.66 27.56
CA GLY A 497 -14.05 -6.02 26.17
C GLY A 497 -14.63 -7.39 25.79
N LEU A 498 -14.48 -8.40 26.64
CA LEU A 498 -15.03 -9.74 26.42
C LEU A 498 -16.56 -9.73 26.36
N PHE A 499 -17.22 -9.00 27.28
CA PHE A 499 -18.68 -8.83 27.25
C PHE A 499 -19.14 -8.12 25.98
N ALA A 500 -18.46 -7.03 25.58
CA ALA A 500 -18.79 -6.29 24.37
C ALA A 500 -18.61 -7.13 23.11
N LEU A 501 -17.53 -7.92 23.03
CA LEU A 501 -17.30 -8.85 21.93
C LEU A 501 -18.42 -9.88 21.82
N GLY A 502 -18.75 -10.58 22.91
CA GLY A 502 -19.83 -11.56 22.91
C GLY A 502 -21.17 -10.93 22.58
N ARG A 503 -21.53 -9.82 23.24
CA ARG A 503 -22.81 -9.13 23.05
C ARG A 503 -22.99 -8.55 21.65
N SER A 504 -21.90 -8.26 20.94
CA SER A 504 -21.95 -7.80 19.55
C SER A 504 -22.67 -8.81 18.64
N VAL A 505 -22.58 -10.12 18.93
CA VAL A 505 -23.27 -11.17 18.18
C VAL A 505 -24.79 -10.99 18.22
N GLY A 506 -25.36 -10.84 19.42
CA GLY A 506 -26.80 -10.62 19.60
C GLY A 506 -27.27 -9.28 19.06
N ILE A 507 -26.50 -8.20 19.28
CA ILE A 507 -26.83 -6.88 18.75
C ILE A 507 -26.90 -6.89 17.21
N LEU A 508 -25.91 -7.50 16.54
CA LEU A 508 -25.94 -7.68 15.10
C LEU A 508 -27.15 -8.53 14.68
N GLY A 509 -27.44 -9.61 15.41
CA GLY A 509 -28.64 -10.43 15.22
C GLY A 509 -29.92 -9.61 15.21
N HIS A 510 -30.11 -8.73 16.19
CA HIS A 510 -31.26 -7.83 16.27
C HIS A 510 -31.30 -6.80 15.13
N ILE A 511 -30.18 -6.22 14.73
CA ILE A 511 -30.11 -5.28 13.61
C ILE A 511 -30.54 -5.97 12.31
N PHE A 512 -30.00 -7.17 12.04
CA PHE A 512 -30.38 -7.95 10.86
C PHE A 512 -31.85 -8.33 10.91
N ASP A 513 -32.37 -8.64 12.09
CA ASP A 513 -33.78 -8.95 12.27
C ASP A 513 -34.67 -7.77 11.91
N GLN A 514 -34.39 -6.56 12.42
CA GLN A 514 -35.18 -5.38 12.06
C GLN A 514 -35.12 -5.06 10.56
N LYS A 515 -33.96 -5.26 9.93
CA LYS A 515 -33.81 -5.07 8.47
C LYS A 515 -34.65 -6.08 7.68
N ARG A 516 -34.67 -7.35 8.08
CA ARG A 516 -35.52 -8.38 7.46
C ARG A 516 -36.99 -8.10 7.67
N LEU A 517 -37.37 -7.66 8.87
CA LEU A 517 -38.75 -7.31 9.22
C LEU A 517 -39.21 -6.00 8.57
N GLN A 518 -38.30 -5.23 7.97
CA GLN A 518 -38.58 -3.90 7.41
C GLN A 518 -39.27 -2.98 8.43
N THR A 519 -38.80 -3.03 9.68
CA THR A 519 -39.42 -2.29 10.79
C THR A 519 -39.40 -0.78 10.50
N PRO A 520 -40.54 -0.07 10.64
CA PRO A 520 -40.60 1.37 10.38
C PRO A 520 -39.89 2.18 11.48
N LEU A 521 -39.67 3.47 11.21
CA LEU A 521 -39.08 4.40 12.17
C LEU A 521 -39.79 4.34 13.54
N TYR A 522 -39.01 4.12 14.60
CA TYR A 522 -39.52 4.11 15.96
C TYR A 522 -39.66 5.53 16.53
N ARG A 523 -40.82 5.82 17.13
CA ARG A 523 -41.06 7.02 17.94
C ARG A 523 -41.63 6.59 19.29
N HIS A 524 -41.02 7.03 20.39
CA HIS A 524 -41.45 6.63 21.73
C HIS A 524 -42.87 7.16 22.03
N PRO A 525 -43.77 6.35 22.62
CA PRO A 525 -45.13 6.77 22.93
C PRO A 525 -45.17 7.94 23.94
N GLN A 526 -45.96 8.97 23.66
CA GLN A 526 -46.04 10.14 24.55
C GLN A 526 -46.61 9.81 25.94
N LYS A 527 -47.51 8.83 26.04
CA LYS A 527 -48.10 8.38 27.31
C LYS A 527 -47.09 7.74 28.27
N ASP A 528 -45.93 7.30 27.74
CA ASP A 528 -44.86 6.71 28.53
C ASP A 528 -43.83 7.78 28.99
N ILE A 529 -44.08 9.06 28.67
CA ILE A 529 -43.24 10.21 29.04
C ILE A 529 -43.98 11.08 30.05
N MET A 530 -43.39 11.26 31.24
CA MET A 530 -43.85 12.26 32.20
C MET A 530 -43.27 13.63 31.82
N TYR A 531 -44.12 14.55 31.36
CA TYR A 531 -43.73 15.94 31.07
C TYR A 531 -43.94 16.79 32.33
N GLY A 532 -42.84 17.25 32.94
CA GLY A 532 -42.90 18.18 34.07
C GLY A 532 -42.73 19.63 33.64
N GLU A 533 -43.50 20.55 34.22
CA GLU A 533 -43.25 21.98 34.15
C GLU A 533 -42.18 22.33 35.22
N GLY A 534 -41.03 22.85 34.80
CA GLY A 534 -39.83 22.98 35.63
C GLY A 534 -39.86 24.02 36.76
N THR A 535 -40.92 24.10 37.57
CA THR A 535 -40.90 24.83 38.85
C THR A 535 -40.61 23.87 39.99
N GLN A 536 -39.33 23.69 40.31
CA GLN A 536 -38.91 23.12 41.59
C GLN A 536 -39.31 24.10 42.71
N THR A 537 -40.24 23.69 43.57
CA THR A 537 -40.23 24.18 44.95
C THR A 537 -39.40 23.17 45.73
N MET A 538 -38.15 23.53 46.06
CA MET A 538 -37.41 22.79 47.08
C MET A 538 -38.15 22.98 48.42
N MET A 539 -38.63 21.90 49.01
CA MET A 539 -38.85 21.78 50.45
C MET A 539 -38.11 20.57 50.95
#